data_AF-A0A2Z5X331-F1
#
_entry.id   AF-A0A2Z5X331-F1
#
_cell.length_a   1.000
_cell.length_b   1.000
_cell.length_c   1.000
_cell.angle_alpha   90.00
_cell.angle_beta   90.00
_cell.angle_gamma   90.00
#
_symmetry.space_group_name_H-M   'P 1'
#
loop_
_entity.id
_entity.type
_entity.pdbx_description
1 polymer ?
#
loop_
_entity_poly.entity_id
_entity_poly.type
_entity_poly.pdbx_seq_one_letter_code
_entity_poly.pdbx_strand_id
1 'polypeptide(L)'
;MKSFLYSIAAIAISFSSNLVAVKSAQALEAGSYWGGGSRYISIFKQTNPTGDRYCYSGSSSNGTMIASLHLKIPRYLTGIDYEVYKLHEADDLSIQQYAFKPDQIIFGNLVGGFVRGLMYKRERDVGTERSPELQECLKSTQPYFKQISSGRDRR
;
A
#
# COMPACT_ATOMS: atom_id res chain seq x y z
N MET A 1 -55.61 -47.16 -23.81
CA MET A 1 -55.09 -45.79 -23.63
C MET A 1 -53.62 -45.89 -23.29
N LYS A 2 -52.71 -45.36 -24.12
CA LYS A 2 -51.24 -45.41 -23.92
C LYS A 2 -50.80 -44.12 -23.22
N SER A 3 -50.22 -44.24 -22.02
CA SER A 3 -49.58 -43.15 -21.30
C SER A 3 -48.10 -43.07 -21.70
N PHE A 4 -47.71 -41.96 -22.33
CA PHE A 4 -46.30 -41.61 -22.55
C PHE A 4 -45.83 -40.76 -21.38
N LEU A 5 -44.84 -41.25 -20.63
CA LEU A 5 -44.14 -40.47 -19.62
C LEU A 5 -42.90 -39.85 -20.27
N TYR A 6 -42.90 -38.53 -20.41
CA TYR A 6 -41.73 -37.76 -20.82
C TYR A 6 -40.86 -37.50 -19.58
N SER A 7 -39.74 -38.20 -19.46
CA SER A 7 -38.69 -37.86 -18.49
C SER A 7 -37.98 -36.59 -18.96
N ILE A 8 -38.24 -35.47 -18.29
CA ILE A 8 -37.47 -34.24 -18.46
C ILE A 8 -36.18 -34.41 -17.65
N ALA A 9 -35.06 -34.61 -18.33
CA ALA A 9 -33.74 -34.59 -17.70
C ALA A 9 -33.43 -33.17 -17.23
N ALA A 10 -33.29 -32.98 -15.92
CA ALA A 10 -32.81 -31.73 -15.34
C ALA A 10 -31.32 -31.57 -15.69
N ILE A 11 -31.02 -30.64 -16.61
CA ILE A 11 -29.65 -30.24 -16.89
C ILE A 11 -29.19 -29.36 -15.73
N ALA A 12 -28.45 -29.94 -14.79
CA ALA A 12 -27.74 -29.20 -13.77
C ALA A 12 -26.61 -28.40 -14.45
N ILE A 13 -26.86 -27.13 -14.73
CA ILE A 13 -25.84 -26.20 -15.22
C ILE A 13 -24.86 -26.01 -14.06
N SER A 14 -23.78 -26.78 -14.09
CA SER A 14 -22.67 -26.62 -13.16
C SER A 14 -22.02 -25.29 -13.50
N PHE A 15 -22.41 -24.22 -12.81
CA PHE A 15 -21.65 -22.98 -12.83
C PHE A 15 -20.36 -23.26 -12.06
N SER A 16 -19.38 -23.81 -12.79
CA SER A 16 -17.97 -23.81 -12.40
C SER A 16 -17.56 -22.35 -12.28
N SER A 17 -17.85 -21.77 -11.13
CA SER A 17 -17.35 -20.47 -10.73
C SER A 17 -15.85 -20.67 -10.55
N ASN A 18 -15.12 -20.59 -11.66
CA ASN A 18 -13.73 -20.17 -11.65
C ASN A 18 -13.75 -18.74 -11.10
N LEU A 19 -13.94 -18.63 -9.78
CA LEU A 19 -13.44 -17.53 -9.00
C LEU A 19 -11.92 -17.64 -9.17
N VAL A 20 -11.43 -17.15 -10.31
CA VAL A 20 -10.08 -16.64 -10.41
C VAL A 20 -10.02 -15.68 -9.24
N ALA A 21 -9.36 -16.11 -8.17
CA ALA A 21 -8.92 -15.20 -7.14
C ALA A 21 -8.19 -14.12 -7.91
N VAL A 22 -8.85 -12.99 -8.12
CA VAL A 22 -8.24 -11.78 -8.63
C VAL A 22 -7.16 -11.55 -7.61
N LYS A 23 -5.94 -11.96 -7.95
CA LYS A 23 -4.71 -11.70 -7.21
C LYS A 23 -4.86 -10.24 -6.80
N SER A 24 -5.14 -10.00 -5.51
CA SER A 24 -5.55 -8.69 -5.04
C SER A 24 -4.57 -7.70 -5.65
N ALA A 25 -5.10 -6.81 -6.51
CA ALA A 25 -4.31 -5.87 -7.30
C ALA A 25 -3.18 -5.33 -6.42
N GLN A 26 -1.93 -5.51 -6.86
CA GLN A 26 -0.75 -5.39 -6.01
C GLN A 26 -0.78 -4.08 -5.21
N ALA A 27 -1.13 -4.24 -3.94
CA ALA A 27 -1.08 -3.24 -2.91
C ALA A 27 0.37 -2.82 -2.71
N LEU A 28 0.61 -1.51 -2.62
CA LEU A 28 1.92 -0.84 -2.45
C LEU A 28 3.09 -1.77 -2.09
N GLU A 29 4.14 -1.78 -2.91
CA GLU A 29 5.28 -2.66 -2.72
C GLU A 29 6.18 -2.18 -1.57
N ALA A 30 6.50 -3.10 -0.65
CA ALA A 30 7.47 -2.84 0.40
C ALA A 30 8.88 -2.73 -0.20
N GLY A 31 9.68 -1.79 0.28
CA GLY A 31 11.01 -1.52 -0.28
C GLY A 31 11.59 -0.19 0.20
N SER A 32 12.88 -0.01 -0.03
CA SER A 32 13.56 1.27 0.15
C SER A 32 13.73 1.94 -1.21
N TYR A 33 13.21 3.15 -1.30
CA TYR A 33 13.13 3.94 -2.52
C TYR A 33 14.02 5.18 -2.39
N TRP A 34 14.85 5.43 -3.39
CA TRP A 34 15.77 6.55 -3.47
C TRP A 34 15.25 7.64 -4.40
N GLY A 35 15.22 8.88 -3.90
CA GLY A 35 14.73 10.06 -4.64
C GLY A 35 15.83 11.05 -5.04
N GLY A 36 17.10 10.65 -4.95
CA GLY A 36 18.24 11.54 -5.21
C GLY A 36 18.92 12.04 -3.93
N GLY A 37 20.25 12.17 -3.96
CA GLY A 37 21.05 12.63 -2.82
C GLY A 37 20.85 11.74 -1.59
N SER A 38 20.58 12.36 -0.43
CA SER A 38 20.33 11.67 0.84
C SER A 38 18.84 11.35 1.10
N ARG A 39 17.98 11.46 0.08
CA ARG A 39 16.53 11.31 0.24
C ARG A 39 16.10 9.86 0.04
N TYR A 40 15.69 9.22 1.13
CA TYR A 40 15.20 7.86 1.14
C TYR A 40 13.81 7.77 1.77
N ILE A 41 12.98 6.92 1.19
CA ILE A 41 11.68 6.51 1.72
C ILE A 41 11.68 5.00 1.81
N SER A 42 11.35 4.45 2.96
CA SER A 42 11.16 3.02 3.14
C SER A 42 9.69 2.73 3.42
N ILE A 43 9.13 1.78 2.69
CA ILE A 43 7.77 1.29 2.86
C ILE A 43 7.85 -0.12 3.45
N PHE A 44 7.20 -0.30 4.59
CA PHE A 44 7.11 -1.57 5.28
C PHE A 44 5.68 -2.09 5.22
N LYS A 45 5.56 -3.40 5.13
CA LYS A 45 4.28 -4.12 5.08
C LYS A 45 4.23 -5.16 6.20
N GLN A 46 3.09 -5.26 6.85
CA GLN A 46 2.74 -6.38 7.72
C GLN A 46 1.35 -6.88 7.34
N THR A 47 1.27 -8.13 6.90
CA THR A 47 -0.01 -8.78 6.62
C THR A 47 -0.69 -9.14 7.92
N ASN A 48 -1.91 -8.61 8.12
CA ASN A 48 -2.74 -8.94 9.27
C ASN A 48 -4.03 -9.64 8.77
N PRO A 49 -4.69 -10.44 9.63
CA PRO A 49 -5.94 -11.13 9.28
C PRO A 49 -7.06 -10.19 8.81
N THR A 50 -7.01 -8.92 9.23
CA THR A 50 -8.01 -7.88 8.94
C THR A 50 -7.63 -6.97 7.77
N GLY A 51 -6.46 -7.17 7.16
CA GLY A 51 -5.94 -6.35 6.06
C GLY A 51 -4.45 -6.06 6.20
N ASP A 52 -3.79 -5.82 5.07
CA ASP A 52 -2.39 -5.43 5.06
C ASP A 52 -2.20 -4.05 5.70
N ARG A 53 -1.21 -3.94 6.59
CA ARG A 53 -0.80 -2.69 7.21
C ARG A 53 0.50 -2.19 6.61
N TYR A 54 0.48 -0.93 6.20
CA TYR A 54 1.60 -0.24 5.57
C TYR A 54 2.12 0.89 6.45
N CYS A 55 3.43 0.95 6.62
CA CYS A 55 4.10 2.02 7.35
C CYS A 55 5.19 2.65 6.48
N TYR A 56 5.14 3.98 6.41
CA TYR A 56 6.15 4.82 5.83
C TYR A 56 7.24 5.11 6.85
N SER A 57 8.49 5.16 6.41
CA SER A 57 9.62 5.75 7.14
C SER A 57 10.43 6.63 6.19
N GLY A 58 10.57 7.91 6.54
CA GLY A 58 11.34 8.88 5.77
C GLY A 58 12.35 9.56 6.67
N SER A 59 13.60 9.62 6.23
CA SER A 59 14.68 10.27 6.97
C SER A 59 15.18 11.51 6.22
N SER A 60 15.42 12.57 6.97
CA SER A 60 15.98 13.84 6.49
C SER A 60 16.96 14.40 7.52
N SER A 61 17.60 15.53 7.20
CA SER A 61 18.43 16.28 8.14
C SER A 61 17.68 16.86 9.35
N ASN A 62 16.34 16.80 9.35
CA ASN A 62 15.49 17.30 10.43
C ASN A 62 14.97 16.16 11.32
N GLY A 63 15.26 14.91 10.96
CA GLY A 63 14.79 13.74 11.69
C GLY A 63 14.20 12.66 10.82
N THR A 64 13.61 11.68 11.49
CA THR A 64 12.89 10.56 10.90
C THR A 64 11.41 10.69 11.18
N MET A 65 10.59 10.53 10.15
CA MET A 65 9.14 10.50 10.23
C MET A 65 8.65 9.08 9.94
N ILE A 66 7.79 8.56 10.81
CA ILE A 66 7.14 7.26 10.66
C ILE A 66 5.63 7.50 10.69
N ALA A 67 4.92 6.97 9.69
CA ALA A 67 3.47 7.15 9.59
C ALA A 67 2.80 5.90 9.03
N SER A 68 1.59 5.58 9.49
CA SER A 68 0.75 4.59 8.82
C SER A 68 0.23 5.15 7.50
N LEU A 69 0.11 4.28 6.52
CA LEU A 69 -0.40 4.61 5.18
C LEU A 69 -1.84 4.12 5.04
N HIS A 70 -2.69 5.00 4.53
CA HIS A 70 -4.10 4.69 4.26
C HIS A 70 -4.38 4.78 2.77
N LEU A 71 -4.95 3.71 2.20
CA LEU A 71 -5.38 3.71 0.81
C LEU A 71 -6.47 4.76 0.61
N LYS A 72 -6.19 5.79 -0.18
CA LYS A 72 -7.09 6.91 -0.46
C LYS A 72 -7.77 6.75 -1.81
N ILE A 73 -7.01 6.33 -2.82
CA ILE A 73 -7.52 6.11 -4.17
C ILE A 73 -7.15 4.68 -4.57
N PRO A 74 -8.12 3.74 -4.53
CA PRO A 74 -7.90 2.39 -4.99
C PRO A 74 -7.93 2.30 -6.52
N ARG A 75 -7.20 1.34 -7.07
CA ARG A 75 -7.07 1.08 -8.51
C ARG A 75 -8.40 0.97 -9.26
N TYR A 76 -9.38 0.30 -8.65
CA TYR A 76 -10.65 -0.01 -9.31
C TYR A 76 -11.58 1.20 -9.48
N LEU A 77 -11.37 2.30 -8.76
CA LEU A 77 -12.24 3.48 -8.84
C LEU A 77 -11.87 4.44 -9.98
N THR A 78 -10.62 4.43 -10.43
CA THR A 78 -10.14 5.42 -11.42
C THR A 78 -10.12 4.87 -12.84
N GLY A 79 -10.13 3.54 -13.02
CA GLY A 79 -9.84 2.91 -14.30
C GLY A 79 -8.39 3.11 -14.76
N ILE A 80 -7.55 3.72 -13.91
CA ILE A 80 -6.14 3.99 -14.17
C ILE A 80 -5.33 3.10 -13.24
N ASP A 81 -4.22 2.56 -13.76
CA ASP A 81 -3.47 1.50 -13.12
C ASP A 81 -2.51 1.98 -12.00
N TYR A 82 -3.03 2.75 -11.04
CA TYR A 82 -2.30 3.19 -9.85
C TYR A 82 -3.16 3.20 -8.59
N GLU A 83 -2.47 3.19 -7.44
CA GLU A 83 -3.06 3.42 -6.14
C GLU A 83 -2.41 4.63 -5.47
N VAL A 84 -3.19 5.34 -4.63
CA VAL A 84 -2.69 6.45 -3.81
C VAL A 84 -2.91 6.16 -2.34
N TYR A 85 -1.85 6.30 -1.57
CA TYR A 85 -1.83 6.14 -0.12
C TYR A 85 -1.50 7.46 0.55
N LYS A 86 -2.35 7.92 1.47
CA LYS A 86 -2.10 9.12 2.27
C LYS A 86 -1.37 8.75 3.56
N LEU A 87 -0.38 9.55 3.95
CA LEU A 87 0.28 9.42 5.24
C LEU A 87 -0.66 9.97 6.33
N HIS A 88 -0.80 9.24 7.43
CA HIS A 88 -1.56 9.72 8.57
C HIS A 88 -0.89 10.93 9.21
N GLU A 89 -1.68 11.95 9.59
CA GLU A 89 -1.26 13.21 10.25
C GLU A 89 -0.14 14.01 9.54
N ALA A 90 0.23 13.63 8.33
CA ALA A 90 1.12 14.41 7.48
C ALA A 90 0.28 15.09 6.40
N ASP A 91 -0.03 16.37 6.61
CA ASP A 91 -0.94 17.11 5.75
C ASP A 91 -0.50 17.03 4.28
N ASP A 92 -1.42 16.49 3.49
CA ASP A 92 -1.40 16.23 2.05
C ASP A 92 -0.27 15.36 1.47
N LEU A 93 0.66 14.87 2.30
CA LEU A 93 1.68 13.94 1.84
C LEU A 93 1.08 12.58 1.50
N SER A 94 1.36 12.14 0.28
CA SER A 94 0.83 10.92 -0.30
C SER A 94 1.88 10.22 -1.15
N ILE A 95 1.67 8.92 -1.32
CA ILE A 95 2.44 8.04 -2.17
C ILE A 95 1.53 7.53 -3.26
N GLN A 96 1.96 7.68 -4.50
CA GLN A 96 1.32 7.04 -5.65
C GLN A 96 2.24 5.95 -6.20
N GLN A 97 1.68 4.78 -6.47
CA GLN A 97 2.40 3.71 -7.15
C GLN A 97 1.54 3.15 -8.29
N TYR A 98 2.17 3.02 -9.47
CA TYR A 98 1.57 2.40 -10.63
C TYR A 98 1.79 0.89 -10.60
N ALA A 99 0.78 0.09 -10.93
CA ALA A 99 0.92 -1.36 -10.92
C ALA A 99 1.91 -1.87 -12.00
N PHE A 100 2.04 -1.14 -13.13
CA PHE A 100 3.01 -1.46 -14.18
C PHE A 100 4.43 -0.94 -13.91
N LYS A 101 4.64 -0.18 -12.82
CA LYS A 101 5.96 0.30 -12.36
C LYS A 101 6.11 0.10 -10.84
N PRO A 102 6.12 -1.16 -10.37
CA PRO A 102 6.21 -1.49 -8.94
C PRO A 102 7.56 -1.11 -8.32
N ASP A 103 8.57 -0.82 -9.14
CA ASP A 103 9.88 -0.32 -8.73
C ASP A 103 9.89 1.19 -8.46
N GLN A 104 8.78 1.90 -8.70
CA GLN A 104 8.71 3.35 -8.59
C GLN A 104 7.55 3.78 -7.70
N ILE A 105 7.80 4.85 -6.94
CA ILE A 105 6.75 5.59 -6.24
C ILE A 105 6.89 7.07 -6.55
N ILE A 106 5.77 7.79 -6.53
CA ILE A 106 5.76 9.26 -6.53
C ILE A 106 5.36 9.70 -5.12
N PHE A 107 6.18 10.54 -4.50
CA PHE A 107 5.93 11.07 -3.16
C PHE A 107 5.81 12.59 -3.19
N GLY A 108 4.72 13.11 -2.65
CA GLY A 108 4.42 14.55 -2.62
C GLY A 108 2.97 14.82 -2.26
N ASN A 109 2.43 15.94 -2.74
CA ASN A 109 1.08 16.38 -2.37
C ASN A 109 0.01 15.78 -3.27
N LEU A 110 -1.11 15.34 -2.70
CA LEU A 110 -2.27 14.90 -3.46
C LEU A 110 -3.03 16.10 -4.07
N VAL A 111 -3.12 16.17 -5.40
CA VAL A 111 -3.81 17.23 -6.14
C VAL A 111 -4.71 16.59 -7.20
N GLY A 112 -6.02 16.85 -7.14
CA GLY A 112 -6.95 16.41 -8.21
C GLY A 112 -6.98 14.91 -8.49
N GLY A 113 -6.57 14.06 -7.55
CA GLY A 113 -6.54 12.60 -7.69
C GLY A 113 -5.17 11.99 -7.98
N PHE A 114 -4.14 12.80 -8.21
CA PHE A 114 -2.77 12.33 -8.46
C PHE A 114 -1.79 12.98 -7.48
N VAL A 115 -0.63 12.35 -7.30
CA VAL A 115 0.43 12.89 -6.44
C VAL A 115 1.34 13.78 -7.27
N ARG A 116 1.36 15.08 -6.95
CA ARG A 116 2.33 16.03 -7.47
C ARG A 116 3.57 16.00 -6.56
N GLY A 117 4.62 15.34 -7.04
CA GLY A 117 5.78 15.06 -6.20
C GLY A 117 7.00 14.63 -6.98
N LEU A 118 7.94 14.03 -6.26
CA LEU A 118 9.17 13.47 -6.83
C LEU A 118 9.05 11.97 -6.96
N MET A 119 9.65 11.44 -8.02
CA MET A 119 9.76 10.02 -8.24
C MET A 119 10.93 9.46 -7.42
N TYR A 120 10.66 8.38 -6.70
CA TYR A 120 11.66 7.58 -6.02
C TYR A 120 11.71 6.20 -6.66
N LYS A 121 12.92 5.64 -6.83
CA LYS A 121 13.14 4.31 -7.42
C LYS A 121 13.57 3.33 -6.34
N ARG A 122 13.02 2.12 -6.36
CA ARG A 122 13.38 1.03 -5.46
C ARG A 122 14.85 0.70 -5.67
N GLU A 123 15.63 0.82 -4.61
CA GLU A 123 17.06 0.51 -4.62
C GLU A 123 17.29 -0.88 -4.03
N ARG A 124 16.50 -1.25 -3.02
CA ARG A 124 16.65 -2.49 -2.26
C ARG A 124 15.38 -2.84 -1.50
N ASP A 125 15.31 -4.09 -1.07
CA ASP A 125 14.30 -4.53 -0.10
C ASP A 125 14.51 -3.82 1.24
N VAL A 126 13.43 -3.70 2.02
CA VAL A 126 13.56 -3.20 3.39
C VAL A 126 14.31 -4.23 4.24
N GLY A 127 15.22 -3.74 5.08
CA GLY A 127 15.94 -4.58 6.03
C GLY A 127 15.01 -5.22 7.06
N THR A 128 15.50 -6.29 7.70
CA THR A 128 14.79 -6.98 8.78
C THR A 128 14.84 -6.21 10.09
N GLU A 129 15.82 -5.33 10.26
CA GLU A 129 15.93 -4.46 11.43
C GLU A 129 14.85 -3.39 11.41
N ARG A 130 14.07 -3.33 12.50
CA ARG A 130 12.96 -2.40 12.67
C ARG A 130 13.15 -1.64 13.97
N SER A 131 13.11 -0.31 13.92
CA SER A 131 13.07 0.50 15.14
C SER A 131 11.83 0.17 15.97
N PRO A 132 11.85 0.43 17.30
CA PRO A 132 10.67 0.25 18.14
C PRO A 132 9.43 0.98 17.61
N GLU A 133 9.62 2.21 17.11
CA GLU A 133 8.55 3.02 16.50
C GLU A 133 7.96 2.38 15.25
N LEU A 134 8.81 1.79 14.41
CA LEU A 134 8.34 1.10 13.22
C LEU A 134 7.58 -0.18 13.58
N GLN A 135 8.03 -0.91 14.60
CA GLN A 135 7.29 -2.09 15.07
C GLN A 135 5.93 -1.70 15.66
N GLU A 136 5.88 -0.62 16.44
CA GLU A 136 4.65 -0.07 16.98
C GLU A 136 3.71 0.36 15.84
N CYS A 137 4.23 1.07 14.84
CA CYS A 137 3.48 1.41 13.64
C CYS A 137 2.90 0.16 13.00
N LEU A 138 3.68 -0.88 12.73
CA LEU A 138 3.25 -2.07 11.99
C LEU A 138 2.27 -2.97 12.76
N LYS A 139 2.37 -3.02 14.10
CA LYS A 139 1.52 -3.84 14.97
C LYS A 139 0.24 -3.14 15.41
N SER A 140 0.19 -1.81 15.37
CA SER A 140 -1.00 -1.06 15.78
C SER A 140 -2.18 -1.29 14.84
N THR A 141 -3.39 -1.34 15.39
CA THR A 141 -4.64 -1.31 14.60
C THR A 141 -5.15 0.11 14.38
N GLN A 142 -4.66 1.07 15.16
CA GLN A 142 -5.01 2.48 15.05
C GLN A 142 -4.09 3.19 14.06
N PRO A 143 -4.51 4.33 13.48
CA PRO A 143 -3.58 5.20 12.76
C PRO A 143 -2.35 5.53 13.61
N TYR A 144 -1.20 5.73 12.97
CA TYR A 144 0.08 5.96 13.65
C TYR A 144 0.83 7.11 12.99
N PHE A 145 1.40 7.99 13.80
CA PHE A 145 2.32 9.02 13.37
C PHE A 145 3.36 9.28 14.45
N LYS A 146 4.63 9.39 14.06
CA LYS A 146 5.72 9.79 14.95
C LYS A 146 6.81 10.51 14.19
N GLN A 147 7.22 11.67 14.71
CA GLN A 147 8.36 12.42 14.23
C GLN A 147 9.47 12.40 15.28
N ILE A 148 10.67 11.99 14.87
CA ILE A 148 11.86 11.87 15.71
C ILE A 148 12.86 12.91 15.23
N SER A 149 13.08 13.99 15.98
CA SER A 149 14.00 15.06 15.61
C SER A 149 15.46 14.58 15.60
N SER A 150 16.24 15.02 14.59
CA SER A 150 17.68 14.82 14.55
C SER A 150 18.40 15.94 15.29
N GLY A 151 18.35 15.90 16.62
CA GLY A 151 19.08 16.83 17.48
C GLY A 151 18.97 16.41 18.93
N ARG A 152 20.13 16.19 19.57
CA ARG A 152 20.52 16.32 21.00
C ARG A 152 19.49 16.27 22.16
N ASP A 153 18.25 15.86 21.99
CA ASP A 153 17.22 15.74 23.04
C ASP A 153 16.83 14.28 23.30
N ARG A 154 17.80 13.37 23.16
CA ARG A 154 17.75 12.01 23.72
C ARG A 154 18.52 11.93 25.04
N ARG A 155 18.43 12.96 25.89
CA ARG A 155 18.92 12.90 27.27
C ARG A 155 17.77 12.56 28.21
#